data_AF-C5RZV5-F1
#
_entry.id   AF-C5RZV5-F1
#
_cell.length_a   1.000
_cell.length_b   1.000
_cell.length_c   1.000
_cell.angle_alpha   90.00
_cell.angle_beta   90.00
_cell.angle_gamma   90.00
#
_symmetry.space_group_name_H-M   'P 1'
#
loop_
_entity.id
_entity.type
_entity.pdbx_description
1 polymer ?
#
loop_
_entity_poly.entity_id
_entity_poly.type
_entity_poly.pdbx_seq_one_letter_code
_entity_poly.pdbx_strand_id
1 'polypeptide(L)' 'MKKGEKMADNINEVRLDKWLWAACFYKTRSIAKAMIEGGKVHYNGQRAKTSKIVEVGQ' A
#
# COMPACT_ATOMS: atom_id res chain seq x y z
N MET A 1 5.60 -27.63 -11.63
CA MET A 1 6.29 -26.81 -10.62
C MET A 1 5.27 -26.34 -9.59
N LYS A 2 5.31 -26.88 -8.36
CA LYS A 2 4.39 -26.53 -7.28
C LYS A 2 4.77 -25.15 -6.71
N LYS A 3 3.90 -24.16 -6.86
CA LYS A 3 3.85 -22.97 -6.02
C LYS A 3 2.66 -23.24 -5.09
N GLY A 4 2.82 -24.04 -4.03
CA GLY A 4 3.53 -23.65 -2.81
C GLY A 4 2.55 -22.85 -1.97
N GLU A 5 1.96 -23.49 -0.95
CA GLU A 5 0.96 -22.94 -0.03
C GLU A 5 1.29 -21.50 0.42
N LYS A 6 0.38 -20.57 0.20
CA LYS A 6 0.28 -19.36 1.02
C LYS A 6 -1.02 -19.46 1.81
N MET A 7 -0.95 -20.14 2.95
CA MET A 7 -2.04 -20.19 3.92
C MET A 7 -1.57 -19.57 5.24
N ALA A 8 -1.65 -18.25 5.25
CA ALA A 8 -1.92 -17.39 6.39
C ALA A 8 -2.23 -16.03 5.76
N ASP A 9 -3.47 -15.54 5.90
CA ASP A 9 -3.73 -14.12 5.68
C ASP A 9 -2.80 -13.38 6.64
N ASN A 10 -1.69 -12.80 6.15
CA ASN A 10 -0.82 -11.99 6.98
C ASN A 10 -1.62 -10.76 7.40
N ILE A 11 -2.32 -10.87 8.52
CA ILE A 11 -3.11 -9.82 9.18
C ILE A 11 -2.32 -8.53 9.38
N ASN A 12 -0.99 -8.61 9.34
CA ASN A 12 -0.06 -7.51 9.50
C ASN A 12 0.32 -6.81 8.18
N GLU A 13 -0.03 -7.35 7.01
CA GLU A 13 0.27 -6.71 5.73
C GLU A 13 -0.80 -5.66 5.36
N VAL A 14 -0.43 -4.38 5.41
CA VAL A 14 -1.32 -3.27 5.03
C VAL A 14 -0.86 -2.65 3.72
N ARG A 15 -1.77 -2.53 2.76
CA ARG A 15 -1.52 -1.83 1.49
C ARG A 15 -1.35 -0.33 1.69
N LEU A 16 -0.50 0.29 0.87
CA LEU A 16 -0.19 1.72 0.90
C LEU A 16 -1.45 2.60 0.74
N ASP A 17 -2.35 2.26 -0.19
CA ASP A 17 -3.61 3.00 -0.38
C ASP A 17 -4.52 2.96 0.87
N LYS A 18 -4.60 1.80 1.52
CA LYS A 18 -5.35 1.59 2.75
C LYS A 18 -4.68 2.32 3.93
N TRP A 19 -3.36 2.26 4.02
CA TRP A 19 -2.60 2.92 5.08
C TRP A 19 -2.73 4.43 5.02
N LEU A 20 -2.59 5.04 3.84
CA LEU A 20 -2.71 6.50 3.67
C LEU A 20 -4.10 7.03 4.04
N TRP A 21 -5.16 6.25 3.77
CA TRP A 21 -6.51 6.58 4.20
C TRP A 21 -6.68 6.42 5.72
N ALA A 22 -6.21 5.31 6.29
CA ALA A 22 -6.30 5.05 7.74
C ALA A 22 -5.49 6.06 8.57
N ALA A 23 -4.36 6.54 8.04
CA ALA A 23 -3.53 7.59 8.64
C ALA A 23 -4.03 9.02 8.36
N CYS A 24 -5.24 9.18 7.78
CA CYS A 24 -5.90 10.45 7.51
C CYS A 24 -5.20 11.41 6.53
N PHE A 25 -4.25 10.95 5.71
CA PHE A 25 -3.68 11.78 4.63
C PHE A 25 -4.70 12.08 3.52
N TYR A 26 -5.61 11.13 3.27
CA TYR A 26 -6.66 11.28 2.26
C TYR A 26 -8.02 10.86 2.82
N LYS A 27 -9.06 11.65 2.48
CA LYS A 27 -10.43 11.46 2.97
C LYS A 27 -11.03 10.10 2.59
N THR A 28 -10.69 9.59 1.41
CA THR A 28 -11.17 8.29 0.92
C THR A 28 -10.03 7.49 0.33
N ARG A 29 -10.17 6.16 0.36
CA ARG A 29 -9.20 5.24 -0.27
C ARG A 29 -9.08 5.46 -1.79
N SER A 30 -10.16 5.86 -2.46
CA SER A 30 -10.12 6.18 -3.90
C SER A 30 -9.23 7.38 -4.21
N ILE A 31 -9.24 8.41 -3.35
CA ILE A 31 -8.31 9.56 -3.48
C ILE A 31 -6.87 9.08 -3.27
N ALA A 32 -6.60 8.28 -2.22
CA ALA A 32 -5.27 7.73 -2.00
C ALA A 32 -4.75 6.95 -3.22
N LYS A 33 -5.61 6.12 -3.82
CA LYS A 33 -5.30 5.38 -5.05
C LYS A 33 -4.91 6.32 -6.21
N ALA A 34 -5.72 7.34 -6.48
CA ALA A 34 -5.47 8.31 -7.53
C ALA A 34 -4.16 9.10 -7.31
N MET A 35 -3.84 9.43 -6.05
CA MET A 35 -2.60 10.15 -5.72
C MET A 35 -1.35 9.29 -5.89
N ILE A 36 -1.43 7.98 -5.60
CA ILE A 36 -0.36 7.02 -5.89
C ILE A 36 -0.17 6.87 -7.41
N GLU A 37 -1.25 6.61 -8.15
CA GLU A 37 -1.22 6.43 -9.61
C GLU A 37 -0.77 7.70 -10.35
N GLY A 38 -1.15 8.87 -9.84
CA GLY A 38 -0.69 10.19 -10.30
C GLY A 38 0.76 10.52 -9.95
N GLY A 39 1.48 9.64 -9.23
CA GLY A 39 2.89 9.84 -8.88
C GLY A 39 3.14 10.92 -7.82
N LYS A 40 2.11 11.28 -7.04
CA LYS A 40 2.23 12.24 -5.94
C LYS A 40 2.69 11.58 -4.65
N VAL A 41 2.51 10.26 -4.53
CA VAL A 41 3.02 9.47 -3.41
C VAL A 41 4.27 8.73 -3.85
N HIS A 42 5.34 8.93 -3.09
CA HIS A 42 6.58 8.17 -3.22
C HIS A 42 6.74 7.27 -1.99
N TYR A 43 7.34 6.09 -2.20
CA TYR A 43 7.76 5.17 -1.16
C TYR A 43 9.27 5.02 -1.30
N ASN A 44 10.04 5.34 -0.25
CA ASN A 44 11.50 5.39 -0.29
C ASN A 44 12.06 6.25 -1.44
N GLY A 45 11.43 7.40 -1.69
CA GLY A 45 11.83 8.30 -2.78
C GLY A 45 11.49 7.82 -4.20
N GLN A 46 10.78 6.70 -4.36
CA GLN A 46 10.41 6.14 -5.67
C GLN A 46 8.90 6.04 -5.85
N ARG A 47 8.43 6.02 -7.10
CA ARG A 47 7.00 5.82 -7.39
C ARG A 47 6.57 4.42 -6.95
N ALA A 48 5.46 4.35 -6.23
CA ALA A 48 4.92 3.11 -5.69
C ALA A 48 3.67 2.65 -6.44
N LYS A 49 3.37 1.35 -6.35
CA LYS A 49 2.07 0.79 -6.76
C LYS A 49 1.07 0.92 -5.62
N THR A 50 -0.21 1.02 -5.96
CA THR A 50 -1.32 1.09 -4.99
C THR A 50 -1.42 -0.14 -4.10
N SER A 51 -0.97 -1.30 -4.60
CA SER A 51 -0.90 -2.57 -3.86
C SER A 51 0.40 -2.80 -3.09
N LYS A 52 1.34 -1.83 -3.06
CA LYS A 52 2.57 -1.94 -2.25
C LYS A 52 2.19 -2.15 -0.78
N ILE A 53 2.83 -3.11 -0.12
CA ILE A 53 2.69 -3.32 1.33
C ILE A 53 3.62 -2.35 2.06
N VAL A 54 3.08 -1.69 3.09
CA VAL A 54 3.82 -0.75 3.94
C VAL A 54 4.61 -1.51 4.98
N GLU A 55 5.85 -1.08 5.20
CA GLU A 55 6.78 -1.63 6.20
C GLU A 55 7.02 -0.58 7.28
N VAL A 56 7.15 -1.01 8.54
CA VAL A 56 7.41 -0.10 9.67
C VAL A 56 8.86 0.40 9.60
N GLY A 57 9.06 1.71 9.78
CA GLY A 57 10.39 2.33 9.80
C GLY A 57 10.98 2.66 8.43
N GLN A 58 10.17 2.62 7.37
CA GLN A 58 10.49 3.16 6.05
C GLN A 58 10.07 4.62 5.92
#